data_AF-A0A529HFQ2-F1
#
_entry.id   AF-A0A529HFQ2-F1
#
_cell.length_a   1.000
_cell.length_b   1.000
_cell.length_c   1.000
_cell.angle_alpha   90.00
_cell.angle_beta   90.00
_cell.angle_gamma   90.00
#
_symmetry.space_group_name_H-M   'P 1'
#
loop_
_entity.id
_entity.type
_entity.pdbx_description
1 polymer ?
#
loop_
_entity_poly.entity_id
_entity_poly.type
_entity_poly.pdbx_seq_one_letter_code
_entity_poly.pdbx_strand_id
1 'polypeptide(L)' 'MRLLLALLLILWTSAAALAERRVALVIADNDYRLIRPLANPVNDGEAMEASLKKLGFEVVLETNRDLRRT' A
#
# COMPACT_ATOMS: atom_id res chain seq x y z
N MET A 1 16.78 19.97 -38.23
CA MET A 1 17.72 19.04 -37.58
C MET A 1 17.90 19.34 -36.08
N ARG A 2 18.37 20.52 -35.66
CA ARG A 2 18.54 20.88 -34.23
C ARG A 2 17.26 20.76 -33.37
N LEU A 3 16.13 21.27 -33.86
CA LEU A 3 14.83 21.21 -33.15
C LEU A 3 14.30 19.78 -33.01
N LEU A 4 14.51 18.95 -34.03
CA LEU A 4 14.18 17.52 -34.01
C LEU A 4 15.02 16.78 -32.96
N LEU A 5 16.31 17.11 -32.86
CA LEU A 5 17.21 16.53 -31.86
C LEU A 5 16.79 16.91 -30.44
N ALA A 6 16.44 18.19 -30.22
CA ALA A 6 15.95 18.68 -28.93
C ALA A 6 14.63 18.02 -28.52
N LEU A 7 13.70 17.85 -29.47
CA LEU A 7 12.43 17.15 -29.23
C LEU A 7 12.65 15.67 -28.88
N LEU A 8 13.56 14.99 -29.59
CA LEU A 8 13.97 13.61 -29.29
C LEU A 8 14.60 13.48 -27.89
N LEU A 9 15.43 14.44 -27.48
CA LEU A 9 16.02 14.48 -26.13
C LEU A 9 14.96 14.67 -25.04
N ILE A 10 13.98 15.54 -25.25
CA ILE A 10 12.87 15.77 -24.29
C ILE A 10 11.98 14.54 -24.17
N LEU A 11 11.71 13.83 -25.27
CA LEU A 11 10.96 12.58 -25.27
C LEU A 11 11.73 11.41 -24.66
N TRP A 12 13.06 11.49 -24.63
CA TRP A 12 13.89 10.46 -23.99
C TRP A 12 13.96 10.63 -22.47
N THR A 13 13.92 11.85 -21.96
CA THR A 13 13.90 12.11 -20.50
C THR A 13 12.53 11.88 -19.86
N SER A 14 11.46 11.79 -20.64
CA SER A 14 10.12 11.42 -20.14
C SER A 14 9.93 9.90 -19.99
N ALA A 15 10.92 9.10 -20.39
CA ALA A 15 10.89 7.65 -20.23
C ALA A 15 11.06 7.27 -18.75
N ALA A 16 9.91 7.07 -18.12
CA ALA A 16 9.67 6.28 -16.92
C ALA A 16 10.22 6.84 -15.60
N ALA A 17 9.44 7.74 -15.00
CA ALA A 17 9.14 7.56 -13.58
C ALA A 17 8.37 6.23 -13.47
N LEU A 18 9.10 5.11 -13.38
CA LEU A 18 8.54 3.83 -12.96
C LEU A 18 7.81 4.11 -11.64
N ALA A 19 6.48 4.06 -11.67
CA ALA A 19 5.68 4.30 -10.48
C ALA A 19 6.23 3.40 -9.36
N GLU A 20 6.79 4.02 -8.33
CA GLU A 20 7.44 3.30 -7.24
C GLU A 20 6.43 2.30 -6.66
N ARG A 21 6.85 1.05 -6.47
CA ARG A 21 5.97 0.01 -5.92
C ARG A 21 5.59 0.40 -4.50
N ARG A 22 4.33 0.77 -4.31
CA ARG A 22 3.76 1.14 -3.01
C ARG A 22 3.20 -0.09 -2.34
N VAL A 23 3.76 -0.49 -1.20
CA VAL A 23 3.32 -1.67 -0.43
C VAL A 23 2.91 -1.23 0.97
N ALA A 24 1.83 -1.81 1.50
CA ALA A 24 1.38 -1.57 2.87
C ALA A 24 1.01 -2.89 3.56
N LEU A 25 1.44 -3.04 4.81
CA LEU A 25 0.96 -4.08 5.73
C LEU A 25 0.08 -3.40 6.78
N VAL A 26 -1.18 -3.81 6.85
CA VAL A 26 -2.15 -3.36 7.85
C VAL A 26 -2.38 -4.50 8.83
N ILE A 27 -2.18 -4.25 10.13
CA ILE A 27 -2.45 -5.21 11.19
C ILE A 27 -3.61 -4.68 12.02
N ALA A 28 -4.68 -5.46 12.10
CA ALA A 28 -5.91 -5.12 12.80
C ALA A 28 -6.21 -6.18 13.85
N ASP A 29 -5.93 -5.89 15.11
CA ASP A 29 -6.11 -6.84 16.21
C ASP A 29 -7.19 -6.33 17.18
N ASN A 30 -8.22 -7.13 17.39
CA ASN A 30 -9.31 -6.83 18.31
C ASN A 30 -9.59 -7.95 19.31
N ASP A 31 -9.15 -9.19 19.06
CA ASP A 31 -9.44 -10.38 19.87
C ASP A 31 -8.31 -10.71 20.87
N TYR A 32 -8.03 -9.78 21.78
CA TYR A 32 -7.01 -9.99 22.80
C TYR A 32 -7.46 -11.02 23.85
N ARG A 33 -6.61 -12.03 24.09
CA ARG A 33 -6.91 -13.11 25.05
C ARG A 33 -6.81 -12.72 26.52
N LEU A 34 -5.93 -11.76 26.85
CA LEU A 34 -5.58 -11.40 28.24
C LEU A 34 -6.18 -10.07 28.70
N ILE A 35 -6.73 -9.29 27.76
CA ILE A 35 -7.31 -7.98 28.03
C ILE A 35 -8.65 -7.86 27.32
N ARG A 36 -9.39 -6.78 27.60
CA ARG A 36 -10.69 -6.55 26.98
C ARG A 36 -10.51 -6.37 25.46
N PRO A 37 -11.33 -7.03 24.63
CA PRO A 37 -11.32 -6.83 23.18
C PRO A 37 -11.52 -5.37 22.80
N LEU A 38 -10.87 -4.95 21.71
CA LEU A 38 -11.07 -3.62 21.13
C LEU A 38 -12.31 -3.63 20.25
N ALA A 39 -13.05 -2.52 20.22
CA ALA A 39 -14.37 -2.52 19.60
C ALA A 39 -14.35 -2.54 18.05
N ASN A 40 -13.32 -1.97 17.43
CA ASN A 40 -13.34 -1.60 16.01
C ASN A 40 -12.09 -1.86 15.14
N PRO A 41 -10.94 -2.37 15.61
CA PRO A 41 -9.72 -2.47 14.78
C PRO A 41 -9.88 -3.18 13.44
N VAL A 42 -10.71 -4.24 13.36
CA VAL A 42 -10.96 -4.96 12.09
C VAL A 42 -11.64 -4.05 11.07
N ASN A 43 -12.71 -3.36 11.45
CA ASN A 43 -13.40 -2.41 10.57
C ASN A 43 -12.47 -1.26 10.14
N ASP A 44 -11.66 -0.74 11.06
CA ASP A 44 -10.68 0.31 10.75
C ASP A 44 -9.60 -0.20 9.79
N GLY A 45 -9.14 -1.45 9.96
CA GLY A 45 -8.21 -2.13 9.07
C GLY A 45 -8.75 -2.29 7.65
N GLU A 46 -10.02 -2.70 7.50
CA GLU A 46 -10.70 -2.79 6.21
C GLU A 46 -10.85 -1.42 5.53
N ALA A 47 -11.22 -0.38 6.30
CA ALA A 47 -11.31 0.98 5.80
C ALA A 47 -9.95 1.51 5.30
N MET A 48 -8.87 1.20 6.03
CA MET A 48 -7.50 1.52 5.63
C MET A 48 -7.07 0.74 4.38
N GLU A 49 -7.38 -0.55 4.30
CA GLU A 49 -7.09 -1.38 3.13
C GLU A 49 -7.74 -0.79 1.88
N ALA A 50 -9.04 -0.46 1.95
CA ALA A 50 -9.78 0.14 0.84
C ALA A 50 -9.20 1.49 0.41
N SER A 51 -8.80 2.33 1.38
CA SER A 51 -8.23 3.66 1.12
C SER A 51 -6.84 3.56 0.46
N LEU A 52 -5.98 2.68 0.96
CA LEU A 52 -4.63 2.47 0.44
C LEU A 52 -4.65 1.82 -0.95
N LYS A 53 -5.55 0.86 -1.19
CA LYS A 53 -5.77 0.29 -2.53
C LYS A 53 -6.17 1.37 -3.54
N LYS A 54 -7.06 2.30 -3.18
CA LYS A 54 -7.42 3.45 -4.04
C LYS A 54 -6.25 4.37 -4.35
N LEU A 55 -5.31 4.50 -3.41
CA LEU A 55 -4.07 5.24 -3.62
C LEU A 55 -3.04 4.47 -4.44
N GLY A 56 -3.30 3.21 -4.82
CA GLY A 56 -2.41 2.38 -5.63
C GLY A 56 -1.32 1.68 -4.83
N PHE A 57 -1.59 1.35 -3.57
CA PHE A 57 -0.80 0.41 -2.78
C PHE A 57 -1.21 -1.04 -3.04
N GLU A 58 -0.23 -1.93 -3.04
CA GLU A 58 -0.41 -3.35 -2.78
C GLU A 58 -0.54 -3.55 -1.27
N VAL A 59 -1.73 -3.96 -0.81
CA VAL A 59 -2.02 -4.04 0.62
C VAL A 59 -2.16 -5.49 1.07
N VAL A 60 -1.50 -5.82 2.16
CA VAL A 60 -1.73 -7.04 2.94
C VAL A 60 -2.42 -6.63 4.24
N LEU A 61 -3.62 -7.14 4.49
CA LEU A 61 -4.34 -6.95 5.75
C LEU A 61 -4.27 -8.25 6.56
N GLU A 62 -3.86 -8.14 7.81
CA GLU A 62 -3.80 -9.23 8.77
C GLU A 62 -4.69 -8.91 9.96
N THR A 63 -5.68 -9.77 10.23
CA THR A 63 -6.61 -9.60 11.34
C THR A 63 -6.39 -10.66 12.41
N ASN A 64 -6.26 -10.25 13.68
CA ASN A 64 -6.10 -11.17 14.82
C ASN A 64 -5.02 -12.25 14.59
N ARG A 65 -3.92 -11.84 13.95
CA ARG A 65 -2.83 -12.74 13.55
C ARG A 65 -2.08 -13.26 14.77
N ASP A 66 -1.84 -14.57 14.82
CA ASP A 66 -0.98 -15.17 15.85
C ASP A 66 0.52 -15.02 15.53
N LEU A 67 1.38 -15.27 16.52
CA LEU A 67 2.83 -15.10 16.36
C LEU A 67 3.51 -16.26 15.58
N ARG A 68 2.75 -17.20 15.00
CA ARG A 68 3.35 -18.34 14.32
C ARG A 68 3.88 -17.91 12.95
N ARG A 69 5.09 -18.37 12.63
CA ARG A 69 5.59 -18.38 11.25
C ARG A 69 5.00 -19.62 10.57
N THR A 70 3.87 -19.47 9.91
CA THR A 70 3.35 -20.43 8.93
C THR A 70 3.62 -19.95 7.52
#